data_AF-A0A5K1AF62-F1
#
_entry.id   AF-A0A5K1AF62-F1
#
_cell.length_a   1.000
_cell.length_b   1.000
_cell.length_c   1.000
_cell.angle_alpha   90.00
_cell.angle_beta   90.00
_cell.angle_gamma   90.00
#
_symmetry.space_group_name_H-M   'P 1'
#
loop_
_entity.id
_entity.type
_entity.pdbx_description
1 polymer ?
#
loop_
_entity_poly.entity_id
_entity_poly.type
_entity_poly.pdbx_seq_one_letter_code
_entity_poly.pdbx_strand_id
1 'polypeptide(L)'
;MGDPIGSTAIIVVDDPLPAAGTGGGIATTTSMTSAPLSASGGREYRKGNWTIHETMVLITAKKMDDERRMKGGERERSKTAELRWKWVENYCWANGCMRSQNQCNDKWDNLLRDYKKVREYENRPIAGRMSYWQMEKHERKERNLPSNLPSEVFEALHEVVNRKPQPRLAAPPPAYQHQQPPPPPPPPPPPPPPPPQAPIS
;
A
#
# COMPACT_ATOMS: atom_id res chain seq x y z
N MET A 1 -36.83 -26.12 -38.84
CA MET A 1 -35.70 -25.21 -39.12
C MET A 1 -34.71 -25.38 -37.96
N GLY A 2 -33.61 -26.13 -38.00
CA GLY A 2 -32.59 -26.32 -39.06
C GLY A 2 -31.92 -24.97 -39.31
N ASP A 3 -30.65 -24.67 -39.02
CA ASP A 3 -29.39 -25.42 -38.86
C ASP A 3 -28.39 -24.57 -37.97
N PRO A 4 -27.04 -24.66 -38.03
CA PRO A 4 -26.22 -25.60 -37.25
C PRO A 4 -24.95 -24.98 -36.59
N ILE A 5 -24.21 -25.90 -35.96
CA ILE A 5 -22.86 -25.89 -35.39
C ILE A 5 -21.80 -25.20 -36.28
N GLY A 6 -20.92 -24.39 -35.66
CA GLY A 6 -19.66 -23.94 -36.25
C GLY A 6 -18.45 -24.59 -35.56
N SER A 7 -17.91 -25.65 -36.16
CA SER A 7 -16.61 -26.28 -35.89
C SER A 7 -15.71 -26.13 -37.12
N THR A 8 -14.40 -25.91 -36.92
CA THR A 8 -13.21 -26.17 -37.80
C THR A 8 -12.15 -25.05 -37.65
N ALA A 9 -11.02 -25.28 -36.95
CA ALA A 9 -9.67 -25.74 -37.38
C ALA A 9 -8.78 -24.59 -37.96
N ILE A 10 -7.60 -24.20 -37.43
CA ILE A 10 -6.26 -24.84 -37.34
C ILE A 10 -5.85 -25.38 -38.74
N ILE A 11 -4.77 -24.97 -39.44
CA ILE A 11 -3.30 -25.12 -39.20
C ILE A 11 -2.50 -24.38 -40.31
N VAL A 12 -1.17 -24.29 -40.14
CA VAL A 12 -0.04 -24.14 -41.12
C VAL A 12 0.78 -22.87 -40.86
N VAL A 13 1.79 -22.92 -40.00
CA VAL A 13 3.21 -23.24 -40.26
C VAL A 13 3.82 -22.44 -41.42
N ASP A 14 4.76 -21.56 -41.11
CA ASP A 14 5.94 -21.38 -41.96
C ASP A 14 7.12 -20.84 -41.13
N ASP A 15 8.17 -21.64 -41.15
CA ASP A 15 9.50 -21.43 -40.60
C ASP A 15 10.39 -20.90 -41.74
N PRO A 16 11.15 -19.82 -41.51
CA PRO A 16 12.35 -19.64 -42.31
C PRO A 16 13.64 -19.68 -41.47
N LEU A 17 14.42 -20.71 -41.76
CA LEU A 17 15.85 -20.90 -41.45
C LEU A 17 16.74 -19.67 -41.68
N PRO A 18 17.91 -19.60 -41.01
CA PRO A 18 18.92 -18.56 -41.20
C PRO A 18 19.87 -18.85 -42.37
N ALA A 19 20.14 -17.83 -43.19
CA ALA A 19 21.22 -17.84 -44.19
C ALA A 19 22.45 -17.10 -43.64
N ALA A 20 23.57 -17.81 -43.55
CA ALA A 20 24.90 -17.25 -43.38
C ALA A 20 25.45 -16.79 -44.74
N GLY A 21 26.08 -15.63 -44.79
CA GLY A 21 26.76 -15.10 -45.98
C GLY A 21 27.85 -14.09 -45.60
N THR A 22 29.08 -14.45 -45.93
CA THR A 22 30.35 -13.77 -45.64
C THR A 22 30.66 -12.69 -46.67
N GLY A 23 31.23 -11.55 -46.23
CA GLY A 23 31.84 -10.50 -47.06
C GLY A 23 31.73 -9.14 -46.34
N GLY A 24 32.78 -8.42 -45.96
CA GLY A 24 33.99 -8.08 -46.72
C GLY A 24 33.81 -6.70 -47.34
N GLY A 25 34.04 -5.62 -46.58
CA GLY A 25 33.86 -4.25 -47.09
C GLY A 25 34.20 -3.16 -46.07
N ILE A 26 35.38 -2.58 -46.25
CA ILE A 26 35.92 -1.39 -45.56
C ILE A 26 35.15 -0.12 -45.94
N ALA A 27 34.60 0.59 -44.95
CA ALA A 27 34.35 2.04 -44.98
C ALA A 27 33.88 2.49 -43.59
N THR A 28 34.82 2.78 -42.69
CA THR A 28 34.50 3.46 -41.42
C THR A 28 34.33 4.95 -41.72
N THR A 29 33.13 5.34 -42.12
CA THR A 29 32.69 6.73 -42.00
C THR A 29 32.53 7.06 -40.53
N THR A 30 33.19 8.14 -40.11
CA THR A 30 33.11 8.72 -38.77
C THR A 30 31.68 9.20 -38.49
N SER A 31 30.83 8.30 -38.03
CA SER A 31 29.55 8.65 -37.42
C SER A 31 29.83 9.10 -36.00
N MET A 32 29.58 10.38 -35.73
CA MET A 32 29.63 10.95 -34.40
C MET A 32 28.80 10.07 -33.47
N THR A 33 29.43 9.50 -32.44
CA THR A 33 28.71 8.96 -31.29
C THR A 33 28.11 10.14 -30.53
N SER A 34 26.95 10.60 -30.99
CA SER A 34 26.00 11.19 -30.07
C SER A 34 25.53 10.05 -29.19
N ALA A 35 26.20 9.86 -28.05
CA ALA A 35 25.61 9.14 -26.93
C ALA A 35 24.16 9.62 -26.81
N PRO A 36 23.16 8.73 -26.72
CA PRO A 36 21.86 9.19 -26.28
C PRO A 36 22.07 9.71 -24.87
N LEU A 37 22.13 11.04 -24.74
CA LEU A 37 21.78 11.76 -23.54
C LEU A 37 20.28 11.57 -23.31
N SER A 38 19.84 10.32 -23.19
CA SER A 38 18.62 9.97 -22.46
C SER A 38 19.00 9.87 -20.98
N ALA A 39 19.58 10.93 -20.45
CA ALA A 39 19.38 11.32 -19.07
C ALA A 39 17.96 11.90 -18.95
N SER A 40 16.96 11.12 -19.33
CA SER A 40 15.71 11.18 -18.59
C SER A 40 16.04 10.40 -17.33
N GLY A 41 16.04 11.05 -16.17
CA GLY A 41 16.24 10.41 -14.87
C GLY A 41 15.10 9.43 -14.57
N GLY A 42 14.99 8.40 -15.40
CA GLY A 42 13.93 7.41 -15.41
C GLY A 42 14.18 6.47 -14.26
N ARG A 43 13.15 6.29 -13.45
CA ARG A 43 13.15 5.25 -12.44
C ARG A 43 13.31 3.89 -13.13
N GLU A 44 14.42 3.22 -12.86
CA GLU A 44 14.61 1.83 -13.28
C GLU A 44 13.78 0.92 -12.38
N TYR A 45 12.74 0.32 -12.95
CA TYR A 45 11.85 -0.56 -12.20
C TYR A 45 12.29 -2.01 -12.30
N ARG A 46 12.31 -2.68 -11.16
CA ARG A 46 12.63 -4.09 -11.03
C ARG A 46 11.54 -4.96 -11.66
N LYS A 47 11.97 -5.93 -12.47
CA LYS A 47 11.12 -6.98 -13.02
C LYS A 47 11.30 -8.28 -12.24
N GLY A 48 10.30 -9.17 -12.30
CA GLY A 48 10.37 -10.50 -11.72
C GLY A 48 9.78 -10.64 -10.30
N ASN A 49 10.26 -11.66 -9.60
CA ASN A 49 9.67 -12.17 -8.36
C ASN A 49 9.56 -11.10 -7.27
N TRP A 50 8.40 -11.04 -6.62
CA TRP A 50 8.18 -10.18 -5.45
C TRP A 50 8.73 -10.85 -4.20
N THR A 51 9.60 -10.16 -3.49
CA THR A 51 10.07 -10.56 -2.17
C THR A 51 8.99 -10.31 -1.11
N ILE A 52 9.12 -10.98 0.04
CA ILE A 52 8.26 -10.72 1.20
C ILE A 52 8.40 -9.25 1.62
N HIS A 53 9.62 -8.73 1.69
CA HIS A 53 9.89 -7.33 2.02
C HIS A 53 9.15 -6.35 1.09
N GLU A 54 9.30 -6.48 -0.24
CA GLU A 54 8.58 -5.61 -1.20
C GLU A 54 7.06 -5.71 -1.03
N THR A 55 6.55 -6.91 -0.72
CA THR A 55 5.12 -7.14 -0.48
C THR A 55 4.64 -6.45 0.79
N MET A 56 5.42 -6.52 1.88
CA MET A 56 5.11 -5.83 3.14
C MET A 56 5.17 -4.31 2.99
N VAL A 57 6.11 -3.79 2.21
CA VAL A 57 6.18 -2.35 1.86
C VAL A 57 4.91 -1.92 1.13
N LEU A 58 4.45 -2.69 0.14
CA LEU A 58 3.21 -2.39 -0.59
C LEU A 58 1.99 -2.41 0.33
N ILE A 59 1.86 -3.41 1.21
CA ILE A 59 0.75 -3.50 2.17
C ILE A 59 0.76 -2.32 3.13
N THR A 60 1.93 -1.91 3.61
CA THR A 60 2.10 -0.74 4.46
C THR A 60 1.67 0.54 3.74
N ALA A 61 2.10 0.72 2.49
CA ALA A 61 1.66 1.83 1.65
C ALA A 61 0.14 1.86 1.51
N LYS A 62 -0.48 0.70 1.27
CA LYS A 62 -1.93 0.57 1.13
C LYS A 62 -2.69 0.83 2.43
N LYS A 63 -2.14 0.44 3.57
CA LYS A 63 -2.66 0.78 4.90
C LYS A 63 -2.68 2.31 5.09
N MET A 64 -1.59 3.00 4.74
CA MET A 64 -1.49 4.46 4.86
C MET A 64 -2.40 5.19 3.86
N ASP A 65 -2.52 4.71 2.62
CA ASP A 65 -3.47 5.23 1.62
C ASP A 65 -4.91 5.13 2.14
N ASP A 66 -5.29 3.96 2.67
CA ASP A 66 -6.63 3.77 3.26
C ASP A 66 -6.87 4.72 4.45
N GLU A 67 -5.91 4.83 5.37
CA GLU A 67 -6.02 5.74 6.51
C GLU A 67 -6.16 7.21 6.09
N ARG A 68 -5.43 7.65 5.05
CA ARG A 68 -5.60 8.98 4.46
C ARG A 68 -7.01 9.14 3.93
N ARG A 69 -7.54 8.18 3.17
CA ARG A 69 -8.91 8.25 2.62
C ARG A 69 -10.00 8.27 3.70
N MET A 70 -9.78 7.57 4.81
CA MET A 70 -10.71 7.55 5.94
C MET A 70 -10.68 8.86 6.73
N LYS A 71 -9.51 9.46 6.96
CA LYS A 71 -9.32 10.66 7.82
C LYS A 71 -9.30 11.99 7.06
N GLY A 72 -8.95 11.99 5.78
CA GLY A 72 -8.62 13.18 4.98
C GLY A 72 -9.81 13.92 4.38
N GLY A 73 -11.03 13.62 4.82
CA GLY A 73 -12.26 14.28 4.38
C GLY A 73 -12.52 14.15 2.87
N GLU A 74 -13.36 15.03 2.35
CA GLU A 74 -13.79 14.99 0.94
C GLU A 74 -12.62 15.15 -0.03
N ARG A 75 -11.71 16.08 0.25
CA ARG A 75 -10.54 16.37 -0.60
C ARG A 75 -9.67 15.14 -0.86
N GLU A 76 -9.46 14.28 0.15
CA GLU A 76 -8.66 13.07 -0.03
C GLU A 76 -9.44 11.98 -0.78
N ARG A 77 -10.76 11.91 -0.56
CA ARG A 77 -11.65 10.96 -1.25
C ARG A 77 -11.85 11.29 -2.72
N SER A 78 -11.81 12.58 -3.09
CA SER A 78 -11.93 13.05 -4.47
C SER A 78 -10.65 12.85 -5.30
N LYS A 79 -9.53 12.40 -4.70
CA LYS A 79 -8.31 12.11 -5.47
C LYS A 79 -8.54 10.96 -6.45
N THR A 80 -8.10 11.17 -7.69
CA THR A 80 -8.14 10.15 -8.74
C THR A 80 -7.35 8.91 -8.33
N ALA A 81 -7.73 7.74 -8.86
CA ALA A 81 -6.99 6.50 -8.63
C ALA A 81 -5.52 6.64 -9.03
N GLU A 82 -5.25 7.30 -10.16
CA GLU A 82 -3.92 7.58 -10.67
C GLU A 82 -3.03 8.29 -9.64
N LEU A 83 -3.51 9.38 -9.03
CA LEU A 83 -2.75 10.11 -8.02
C LEU A 83 -2.47 9.28 -6.77
N ARG A 84 -3.42 8.42 -6.36
CA ARG A 84 -3.25 7.53 -5.21
C ARG A 84 -2.20 6.48 -5.48
N TRP A 85 -2.25 5.85 -6.64
CA TRP A 85 -1.26 4.84 -7.04
C TRP A 85 0.12 5.43 -7.27
N LYS A 86 0.22 6.65 -7.80
CA LYS A 86 1.48 7.40 -7.87
C LYS A 86 2.08 7.65 -6.48
N TRP A 87 1.27 7.96 -5.46
CA TRP A 87 1.77 8.07 -4.09
C TRP A 87 2.30 6.73 -3.55
N VAL A 88 1.56 5.63 -3.80
CA VAL A 88 2.00 4.27 -3.43
C VAL A 88 3.32 3.91 -4.07
N GLU A 89 3.49 4.17 -5.37
CA GLU A 89 4.76 3.98 -6.08
C GLU A 89 5.90 4.74 -5.41
N ASN A 90 5.71 6.03 -5.11
CA ASN A 90 6.74 6.84 -4.45
C ASN A 90 7.12 6.29 -3.08
N TYR A 91 6.12 5.82 -2.31
CA TYR A 91 6.38 5.19 -1.02
C TYR A 91 7.17 3.89 -1.17
N CYS A 92 6.76 3.02 -2.10
CA CYS A 92 7.48 1.78 -2.40
C CYS A 92 8.93 2.08 -2.79
N TRP A 93 9.13 3.04 -3.70
CA TRP A 93 10.45 3.44 -4.17
C TRP A 93 11.36 3.91 -3.03
N ALA A 94 10.84 4.78 -2.15
CA ALA A 94 11.59 5.30 -1.01
C ALA A 94 11.99 4.21 0.01
N ASN A 95 11.29 3.08 0.02
CA ASN A 95 11.55 1.93 0.89
C ASN A 95 12.29 0.80 0.16
N GLY A 96 13.00 1.10 -0.94
CA GLY A 96 13.80 0.11 -1.67
C GLY A 96 12.98 -0.85 -2.55
N CYS A 97 11.67 -0.66 -2.66
CA CYS A 97 10.80 -1.39 -3.56
C CYS A 97 10.69 -0.63 -4.89
N MET A 98 11.64 -0.88 -5.79
CA MET A 98 11.72 -0.25 -7.13
C MET A 98 10.66 -0.83 -8.08
N ARG A 99 9.37 -0.69 -7.74
CA ARG A 99 8.24 -1.20 -8.52
C ARG A 99 7.40 -0.04 -9.03
N SER A 100 6.97 -0.12 -10.28
CA SER A 100 6.15 0.93 -10.87
C SER A 100 4.75 0.93 -10.28
N GLN A 101 4.03 2.02 -10.55
CA GLN A 101 2.61 2.14 -10.20
C GLN A 101 1.78 0.92 -10.63
N ASN A 102 1.89 0.51 -11.90
CA ASN A 102 1.13 -0.61 -12.44
C ASN A 102 1.52 -1.93 -11.79
N GLN A 103 2.82 -2.15 -11.56
CA GLN A 103 3.30 -3.36 -10.88
C GLN A 103 2.75 -3.45 -9.44
N CYS A 104 2.71 -2.32 -8.71
CA CYS A 104 2.13 -2.25 -7.38
C CYS A 104 0.61 -2.52 -7.42
N ASN A 105 -0.10 -1.97 -8.40
CA ASN A 105 -1.53 -2.18 -8.61
C ASN A 105 -1.86 -3.65 -8.88
N ASP A 106 -1.19 -4.26 -9.87
CA ASP A 106 -1.38 -5.66 -10.26
C ASP A 106 -1.05 -6.61 -9.10
N LYS A 107 0.04 -6.34 -8.38
CA LYS A 107 0.43 -7.13 -7.21
C LYS A 107 -0.61 -7.04 -6.11
N TRP A 108 -1.14 -5.84 -5.83
CA TRP A 108 -2.18 -5.65 -4.82
C TRP A 108 -3.46 -6.43 -5.16
N ASP A 109 -3.88 -6.37 -6.42
CA ASP A 109 -5.06 -7.09 -6.91
C ASP A 109 -4.88 -8.62 -6.82
N ASN A 110 -3.70 -9.14 -7.17
CA ASN A 110 -3.33 -10.54 -6.96
C ASN A 110 -3.38 -10.93 -5.47
N LEU A 111 -2.80 -10.12 -4.58
CA LEU A 111 -2.81 -10.38 -3.13
C LEU A 111 -4.24 -10.44 -2.57
N LEU A 112 -5.12 -9.53 -3.01
CA LEU A 112 -6.51 -9.52 -2.56
C LEU A 112 -7.29 -10.74 -3.05
N ARG A 113 -7.02 -11.23 -4.27
CA ARG A 113 -7.58 -12.50 -4.76
C ARG A 113 -7.12 -13.68 -3.91
N ASP A 114 -5.82 -13.79 -3.69
CA ASP A 114 -5.24 -14.88 -2.92
C ASP A 114 -5.76 -14.88 -1.48
N TYR A 115 -5.81 -13.72 -0.84
CA TYR A 115 -6.37 -13.52 0.49
C TYR A 115 -7.83 -13.98 0.57
N LYS A 116 -8.69 -13.55 -0.36
CA LYS A 116 -10.10 -13.97 -0.39
C LYS A 116 -10.23 -15.49 -0.50
N LYS A 117 -9.42 -16.09 -1.36
CA LYS A 117 -9.44 -17.53 -1.61
C LYS A 117 -9.03 -18.34 -0.38
N VAL A 118 -7.94 -17.94 0.29
CA VAL A 118 -7.48 -18.59 1.53
C VAL A 118 -8.49 -18.38 2.65
N ARG A 119 -9.03 -17.17 2.80
CA ARG A 119 -10.02 -16.84 3.84
C ARG A 119 -11.31 -17.66 3.68
N GLU A 120 -11.83 -17.75 2.46
CA GLU A 120 -13.01 -18.56 2.18
C GLU A 120 -12.76 -20.04 2.44
N TYR A 121 -11.57 -20.53 2.05
CA TYR A 121 -11.16 -21.88 2.37
C TYR A 121 -11.19 -22.10 3.87
N GLU A 122 -10.46 -21.32 4.67
CA GLU A 122 -10.39 -21.47 6.13
C GLU A 122 -11.75 -21.32 6.81
N ASN A 123 -12.62 -20.43 6.32
CA ASN A 123 -13.94 -20.20 6.90
C ASN A 123 -14.96 -21.31 6.63
N ARG A 124 -14.75 -22.18 5.64
CA ARG A 124 -15.71 -23.26 5.34
C ARG A 124 -15.48 -24.44 6.29
N PRO A 125 -16.36 -24.72 7.28
CA PRO A 125 -16.16 -25.85 8.18
C PRO A 125 -16.39 -27.17 7.43
N ILE A 126 -15.33 -27.95 7.24
CA ILE A 126 -15.39 -29.31 6.69
C ILE A 126 -14.64 -30.22 7.67
N ALA A 127 -15.34 -31.21 8.24
CA ALA A 127 -14.74 -32.17 9.15
C ALA A 127 -13.59 -32.94 8.45
N GLY A 128 -12.43 -33.02 9.11
CA GLY A 128 -11.26 -33.73 8.60
C GLY A 128 -10.47 -33.00 7.51
N ARG A 129 -10.82 -31.76 7.15
CA ARG A 129 -10.06 -30.97 6.18
C ARG A 129 -8.91 -30.23 6.87
N MET A 130 -7.70 -30.38 6.33
CA MET A 130 -6.51 -29.68 6.80
C MET A 130 -6.61 -28.17 6.59
N SER A 131 -6.08 -27.39 7.53
CA SER A 131 -5.96 -25.93 7.37
C SER A 131 -4.94 -25.58 6.28
N TYR A 132 -5.18 -24.47 5.59
CA TYR A 132 -4.25 -23.86 4.62
C TYR A 132 -2.83 -23.75 5.16
N TRP A 133 -2.67 -23.43 6.44
CA TRP A 133 -1.37 -23.22 7.09
C TRP A 133 -0.60 -24.51 7.34
N GLN A 134 -1.30 -25.65 7.39
CA GLN A 134 -0.72 -26.96 7.64
C GLN A 134 -0.40 -27.72 6.34
N MET A 135 -0.92 -27.26 5.20
CA MET A 135 -0.67 -27.87 3.89
C MET A 135 0.62 -27.38 3.25
N GLU A 136 1.33 -28.28 2.58
CA GLU A 136 2.49 -27.96 1.75
C GLU A 136 2.11 -27.29 0.42
N LYS A 137 3.08 -26.71 -0.28
CA LYS A 137 2.83 -25.97 -1.54
C LYS A 137 2.14 -26.82 -2.62
N HIS A 138 2.54 -28.08 -2.75
CA HIS A 138 1.93 -28.98 -3.73
C HIS A 138 0.46 -29.27 -3.37
N GLU A 139 0.19 -29.59 -2.10
CA GLU A 139 -1.17 -29.83 -1.59
C GLU A 139 -2.11 -28.63 -1.74
N ARG A 140 -1.58 -27.41 -1.59
CA ARG A 140 -2.31 -26.17 -1.86
C ARG A 140 -2.70 -26.10 -3.33
N LYS A 141 -1.78 -26.41 -4.24
CA LYS A 141 -2.03 -26.39 -5.69
C LYS A 141 -3.11 -27.40 -6.10
N GLU A 142 -3.08 -28.62 -5.57
CA GLU A 142 -4.10 -29.65 -5.84
C GLU A 142 -5.51 -29.19 -5.43
N ARG A 143 -5.60 -28.41 -4.34
CA ARG A 143 -6.85 -27.81 -3.85
C ARG A 143 -7.15 -26.45 -4.46
N ASN A 144 -6.43 -26.07 -5.52
CA ASN A 144 -6.54 -24.79 -6.22
C ASN A 144 -6.26 -23.57 -5.31
N LEU A 145 -5.54 -23.70 -4.21
CA LEU A 145 -5.22 -22.61 -3.29
C LEU A 145 -3.91 -21.88 -3.69
N PRO A 146 -3.73 -20.61 -3.28
CA PRO A 146 -2.50 -19.89 -3.55
C PRO A 146 -1.28 -20.60 -2.94
N SER A 147 -0.22 -20.81 -3.70
CA SER A 147 0.97 -21.55 -3.22
C SER A 147 2.04 -20.65 -2.59
N ASN A 148 2.00 -19.34 -2.86
CA ASN A 148 3.03 -18.37 -2.46
C ASN A 148 2.46 -17.23 -1.57
N LEU A 149 1.38 -17.48 -0.81
CA LEU A 149 0.89 -16.55 0.19
C LEU A 149 1.45 -16.93 1.58
N PRO A 150 2.45 -16.19 2.11
CA PRO A 150 2.95 -16.44 3.45
C PRO A 150 1.95 -15.93 4.51
N SER A 151 1.99 -16.54 5.70
CA SER A 151 1.09 -16.19 6.82
C SER A 151 1.20 -14.73 7.23
N GLU A 152 2.41 -14.19 7.32
CA GLU A 152 2.67 -12.79 7.67
C GLU A 152 1.99 -11.81 6.69
N VAL A 153 2.07 -12.09 5.39
CA VAL A 153 1.40 -11.28 4.36
C VAL A 153 -0.12 -11.41 4.48
N PHE A 154 -0.64 -12.61 4.75
CA PHE A 154 -2.08 -12.80 4.94
C PHE A 154 -2.59 -12.02 6.15
N GLU A 155 -1.88 -12.06 7.28
CA GLU A 155 -2.24 -11.31 8.49
C GLU A 155 -2.22 -9.79 8.22
N ALA A 156 -1.17 -9.29 7.57
CA ALA A 156 -1.09 -7.89 7.20
C ALA A 156 -2.22 -7.46 6.24
N LEU A 157 -2.59 -8.30 5.27
CA LEU A 157 -3.75 -8.05 4.41
C LEU A 157 -5.06 -8.09 5.19
N HIS A 158 -5.20 -9.01 6.14
CA HIS A 158 -6.38 -9.14 6.99
C HIS A 158 -6.62 -7.84 7.78
N GLU A 159 -5.56 -7.24 8.34
CA GLU A 159 -5.67 -5.95 9.02
C GLU A 159 -6.16 -4.83 8.10
N VAL A 160 -5.61 -4.74 6.88
CA VAL A 160 -5.95 -3.65 5.95
C VAL A 160 -7.37 -3.81 5.40
N VAL A 161 -7.77 -5.03 5.04
CA VAL A 161 -9.07 -5.31 4.43
C VAL A 161 -10.20 -5.36 5.47
N ASN A 162 -9.92 -5.89 6.65
CA ASN A 162 -10.92 -6.08 7.70
C ASN A 162 -10.89 -4.98 8.76
N ARG A 163 -10.20 -3.87 8.46
CA ARG A 163 -10.21 -2.69 9.32
C ARG A 163 -11.64 -2.17 9.43
N LYS A 164 -12.29 -2.54 10.53
CA LYS A 164 -13.45 -1.81 11.01
C LYS A 164 -12.97 -0.39 11.28
N PRO A 165 -13.67 0.66 10.81
CA PRO A 165 -13.43 1.99 11.34
C PRO A 165 -13.62 1.86 12.84
N GLN A 166 -12.51 1.84 13.59
CA GLN A 166 -12.60 2.03 15.02
C GLN A 166 -13.37 3.35 15.12
N PRO A 167 -14.57 3.37 15.75
CA PRO A 167 -14.99 4.62 16.33
C PRO A 167 -13.77 4.99 17.15
N ARG A 168 -13.10 6.11 16.82
CA ARG A 168 -12.30 6.72 17.87
C ARG A 168 -13.28 6.74 19.02
N LEU A 169 -12.95 6.06 20.11
CA LEU A 169 -13.50 6.45 21.41
C LEU A 169 -13.41 7.96 21.34
N ALA A 170 -14.57 8.59 21.14
CA ALA A 170 -14.63 10.03 21.07
C ALA A 170 -13.87 10.42 22.30
N ALA A 171 -12.74 11.12 22.12
CA ALA A 171 -12.02 11.65 23.27
C ALA A 171 -13.13 12.21 24.15
N PRO A 172 -13.26 11.75 25.41
CA PRO A 172 -14.36 12.18 26.26
C PRO A 172 -14.45 13.69 26.06
N PRO A 173 -15.64 14.23 25.74
CA PRO A 173 -15.78 15.67 25.53
C PRO A 173 -15.01 16.32 26.65
N PRO A 174 -14.08 17.26 26.37
CA PRO A 174 -13.13 17.76 27.36
C PRO A 174 -13.97 17.97 28.60
N ALA A 175 -13.70 17.17 29.64
CA ALA A 175 -14.48 17.23 30.85
C ALA A 175 -14.54 18.71 31.14
N TYR A 176 -15.74 19.28 31.14
CA TYR A 176 -15.91 20.64 31.59
C TYR A 176 -15.24 20.61 32.95
N GLN A 177 -14.00 21.10 33.02
CA GLN A 177 -13.39 21.42 34.28
C GLN A 177 -14.44 22.32 34.85
N HIS A 178 -15.08 21.86 35.92
CA HIS A 178 -15.79 22.72 36.83
C HIS A 178 -14.82 23.86 37.06
N GLN A 179 -15.03 24.98 36.36
CA GLN A 179 -14.27 26.17 36.56
C GLN A 179 -14.68 26.55 37.97
N GLN A 180 -13.85 26.17 38.96
CA GLN A 180 -13.96 26.79 40.26
C GLN A 180 -13.87 28.29 39.97
N PRO A 181 -14.85 29.09 40.40
CA PRO A 181 -14.77 30.53 40.24
C PRO A 181 -13.42 30.98 40.80
N PRO A 182 -12.76 31.98 40.17
CA PRO A 182 -11.47 32.45 40.63
C PRO A 182 -11.56 32.76 42.12
N PRO A 183 -10.54 32.38 42.93
CA PRO A 183 -10.54 32.69 44.34
C PRO A 183 -10.72 34.21 44.52
N PRO A 184 -11.48 34.64 45.54
CA PRO A 184 -11.67 36.06 45.80
C PRO A 184 -10.31 36.75 45.94
N PRO A 185 -10.16 37.99 45.46
CA PRO A 185 -8.91 38.73 45.60
C PRO A 185 -8.52 38.82 47.09
N PRO A 186 -7.21 38.80 47.40
CA PRO A 186 -6.75 38.94 48.77
C PRO A 186 -7.27 40.27 49.37
N PRO A 187 -7.58 40.30 50.67
CA PRO A 187 -8.02 41.53 51.32
C PRO A 187 -6.93 42.61 51.18
N PRO A 188 -7.32 43.88 51.05
CA PRO A 188 -6.36 44.97 50.96
C PRO A 188 -5.46 44.99 52.19
N PRO A 189 -4.18 45.39 52.04
CA PRO A 189 -3.27 45.50 53.16
C PRO A 189 -3.82 46.48 54.21
N PRO A 190 -3.57 46.23 55.51
CA PRO A 190 -4.01 47.13 56.56
C PRO A 190 -3.42 48.53 56.35
N PRO A 191 -4.15 49.60 56.71
CA PRO A 191 -3.64 50.95 56.58
C PRO A 191 -2.36 51.12 57.41
N PRO A 192 -1.42 51.96 56.94
CA PRO A 192 -0.19 52.23 57.68
C PRO A 192 -0.53 52.81 59.06
N PRO A 193 0.29 52.50 60.08
CA PRO A 193 0.09 53.05 61.41
C PRO A 193 0.17 54.58 61.38
N PRO A 194 -0.61 55.27 62.22
CA PRO A 194 -0.58 56.73 62.28
C PRO A 194 0.83 57.19 62.69
N PRO A 195 1.29 58.34 62.15
CA PRO A 195 2.59 58.88 62.52
C PRO A 195 2.63 59.17 64.03
N PRO A 196 3.81 58.99 64.67
CA PRO A 196 3.97 59.29 66.08
C PRO A 196 3.60 60.75 66.32
N GLN A 197 2.65 60.97 67.23
CA GLN A 197 2.31 62.32 67.67
C GLN A 197 3.51 62.89 68.43
N ALA A 198 3.91 64.11 68.05
CA ALA A 198 4.96 64.83 68.75
C ALA A 198 4.54 65.03 70.23
N PRO A 199 5.48 64.94 71.18
CA PRO A 199 5.17 65.19 72.58
C PRO A 199 4.68 66.63 72.75
N ILE A 200 3.50 66.76 73.34
CA ILE A 200 2.95 68.03 73.79
C ILE A 200 3.87 68.50 74.93
N SER A 201 4.63 69.59 74.69
CA SER A 201 5.34 70.31 75.74
C SER A 201 4.40 71.29 76.45
#